data_AF-A0A920SR28-F1
#
_entry.id   AF-A0A920SR28-F1
#
_cell.length_a   1.000
_cell.length_b   1.000
_cell.length_c   1.000
_cell.angle_alpha   90.00
_cell.angle_beta   90.00
_cell.angle_gamma   90.00
#
_symmetry.space_group_name_H-M   'P 1'
#
loop_
_entity.id
_entity.type
_entity.pdbx_description
1 polymer ?
#
loop_
_entity_poly.entity_id
_entity_poly.type
_entity_poly.pdbx_seq_one_letter_code
_entity_poly.pdbx_strand_id
1 'polypeptide(L)'
;MNTGSRIPATAGTDAMSDIWRHPAVGTTRSYVYTGEEELDYDQWADAMAAGRAFVTSGPILSLDVSGKGMGEELEVSKGDVLEVSATARSIFDMDRIEIIQNGEIVHTVQASGAKTVEVDLDITIESSGWIAARVLGPTQHGAMDSYLFAHTNPVYVIADEEPIQSRSDAAFFVRWIDETIDDMRGMDRWDDPAHKEQVISTFEQGRRLYQAQIEELDRSQPGSSARASRYYRRSNRKGSWFNRASQDPFRSFNRLPGLRRSRPLSRSRFRKVGIVFGVFPESSVRHLVVQSSVFLDWRQEVHIRVRLDKV
;
A
#
# COMPACT_ATOMS: atom_id res chain seq x y z
N MET A 1 2.65 7.54 4.96
CA MET A 1 2.97 8.67 4.07
C MET A 1 2.62 10.01 4.72
N ASN A 2 1.36 10.30 5.07
CA ASN A 2 0.98 11.58 5.73
C ASN A 2 1.67 11.89 7.06
N THR A 3 2.21 10.86 7.73
CA THR A 3 3.01 11.00 8.97
C THR A 3 4.52 11.04 8.71
N GLY A 4 4.95 11.21 7.46
CA GLY A 4 6.36 11.28 7.06
C GLY A 4 7.03 9.95 6.73
N SER A 5 6.37 8.82 6.99
CA SER A 5 6.93 7.51 6.65
C SER A 5 6.98 7.29 5.13
N ARG A 6 8.17 6.93 4.63
CA ARG A 6 8.44 6.59 3.22
C ARG A 6 8.39 5.08 3.05
N ILE A 7 7.22 4.57 2.67
CA ILE A 7 7.00 3.13 2.49
C ILE A 7 6.52 2.93 1.05
N PRO A 8 7.38 2.44 0.15
CA PRO A 8 6.99 2.09 -1.21
C PRO A 8 5.85 1.05 -1.22
N ALA A 9 4.84 1.29 -2.03
CA ALA A 9 3.80 0.32 -2.30
C ALA A 9 4.37 -0.85 -3.11
N THR A 10 4.09 -2.07 -2.67
CA THR A 10 4.34 -3.30 -3.41
C THR A 10 3.04 -4.07 -3.59
N ALA A 11 2.92 -4.81 -4.67
CA ALA A 11 1.80 -5.68 -4.94
C ALA A 11 2.27 -7.04 -5.43
N GLY A 12 1.63 -8.08 -4.90
CA GLY A 12 1.73 -9.44 -5.36
C GLY A 12 0.37 -10.09 -5.18
N THR A 13 0.07 -11.08 -6.02
CA THR A 13 -1.27 -11.69 -6.06
C THR A 13 -1.59 -12.55 -4.83
N ASP A 14 -0.57 -12.92 -4.04
CA ASP A 14 -0.71 -13.89 -2.95
C ASP A 14 -1.42 -15.18 -3.42
N ALA A 15 -0.97 -15.68 -4.58
CA ALA A 15 -1.73 -16.65 -5.36
C ALA A 15 -1.79 -18.03 -4.70
N MET A 16 -2.97 -18.40 -4.18
CA MET A 16 -3.30 -19.77 -3.76
C MET A 16 -3.81 -20.57 -4.96
N SER A 17 -2.89 -21.30 -5.62
CA SER A 17 -3.17 -22.03 -6.87
C SER A 17 -4.09 -23.25 -6.72
N ASP A 18 -4.37 -23.68 -5.49
CA ASP A 18 -5.27 -24.78 -5.14
C ASP A 18 -6.72 -24.32 -4.90
N ILE A 19 -7.00 -23.01 -4.95
CA ILE A 19 -8.33 -22.43 -4.74
C ILE A 19 -8.94 -21.98 -6.08
N TRP A 20 -10.09 -22.56 -6.44
CA TRP A 20 -10.79 -22.34 -7.72
C TRP A 20 -11.19 -20.88 -8.02
N ARG A 21 -11.36 -20.04 -7.00
CA ARG A 21 -11.77 -18.62 -7.13
C ARG A 21 -10.68 -17.63 -6.72
N HIS A 22 -9.41 -18.00 -6.88
CA HIS A 22 -8.30 -17.09 -6.63
C HIS A 22 -7.93 -16.33 -7.92
N PRO A 23 -7.56 -15.03 -7.85
CA PRO A 23 -6.91 -14.35 -8.95
C PRO A 23 -5.71 -15.15 -9.49
N ALA A 24 -5.51 -15.14 -10.81
CA ALA A 24 -4.39 -15.84 -11.41
C ALA A 24 -3.06 -15.22 -10.97
N VAL A 25 -2.02 -16.03 -10.92
CA VAL A 25 -0.66 -15.55 -10.64
C VAL A 25 -0.32 -14.38 -11.56
N GLY A 26 0.02 -13.23 -10.96
CA GLY A 26 0.39 -12.01 -11.69
C GLY A 26 -0.78 -11.08 -12.02
N THR A 27 -1.98 -11.33 -11.50
CA THR A 27 -3.10 -10.38 -11.57
C THR A 27 -2.67 -9.02 -11.01
N THR A 28 -2.27 -8.98 -9.74
CA THR A 28 -1.67 -7.79 -9.12
C THR A 28 -0.15 -7.86 -9.16
N ARG A 29 0.49 -6.75 -9.50
CA ARG A 29 1.92 -6.65 -9.74
C ARG A 29 2.47 -5.28 -9.38
N SER A 30 3.72 -5.26 -8.92
CA SER A 30 4.56 -4.08 -8.91
C SER A 30 5.31 -3.97 -10.22
N TYR A 31 5.46 -2.73 -10.68
CA TYR A 31 6.35 -2.39 -11.77
C TYR A 31 7.36 -1.35 -11.29
N VAL A 32 8.63 -1.63 -11.55
CA VAL A 32 9.77 -0.86 -11.01
C VAL A 32 10.63 -0.34 -12.15
N TYR A 33 10.96 0.95 -12.11
CA TYR A 33 11.83 1.61 -13.07
C TYR A 33 13.27 1.62 -12.56
N THR A 34 14.12 0.79 -13.17
CA THR A 34 15.55 0.68 -12.81
C THR A 34 16.39 1.77 -13.46
N GLY A 35 16.00 2.23 -14.66
CA GLY A 35 16.82 3.12 -15.49
C GLY A 35 17.87 2.38 -16.34
N GLU A 36 17.94 1.06 -16.23
CA GLU A 36 18.97 0.21 -16.80
C GLU A 36 18.40 -0.65 -17.94
N GLU A 37 19.21 -0.98 -18.95
CA GLU A 37 18.77 -1.79 -20.09
C GLU A 37 18.68 -3.29 -19.75
N GLU A 38 19.61 -3.78 -18.93
CA GLU A 38 19.64 -5.17 -18.49
C GLU A 38 18.99 -5.33 -17.12
N LEU A 39 18.31 -6.46 -16.91
CA LEU A 39 17.70 -6.78 -15.63
C LEU A 39 18.76 -7.30 -14.66
N ASP A 40 18.98 -6.55 -13.59
CA ASP A 40 19.74 -6.97 -12.41
C ASP A 40 18.88 -6.91 -11.14
N TYR A 41 19.08 -7.87 -10.24
CA TYR A 41 18.28 -7.99 -9.02
C TYR A 41 18.58 -6.89 -8.01
N ASP A 42 19.87 -6.57 -7.80
CA ASP A 42 20.28 -5.58 -6.80
C ASP A 42 19.81 -4.20 -7.25
N GLN A 43 19.98 -3.87 -8.53
CA GLN A 43 19.45 -2.64 -9.12
C GLN A 43 17.91 -2.53 -9.02
N TRP A 44 17.21 -3.65 -9.22
CA TRP A 44 15.76 -3.71 -9.06
C TRP A 44 15.34 -3.49 -7.59
N ALA A 45 16.05 -4.11 -6.65
CA ALA A 45 15.77 -4.00 -5.23
C ALA A 45 16.00 -2.57 -4.73
N ASP A 46 17.09 -1.93 -5.16
CA ASP A 46 17.40 -0.53 -4.85
C ASP A 46 16.34 0.43 -5.44
N ALA A 47 15.91 0.18 -6.67
CA ALA A 47 14.87 0.96 -7.32
C ALA A 47 13.51 0.85 -6.60
N MET A 48 13.15 -0.36 -6.18
CA MET A 48 11.94 -0.62 -5.41
C MET A 48 12.02 0.05 -4.02
N ALA A 49 13.16 -0.06 -3.34
CA ALA A 49 13.40 0.59 -2.04
C ALA A 49 13.34 2.12 -2.14
N ALA A 50 13.86 2.69 -3.24
CA ALA A 50 13.74 4.11 -3.56
C ALA A 50 12.31 4.54 -3.96
N GLY A 51 11.39 3.59 -4.12
CA GLY A 51 10.00 3.88 -4.47
C GLY A 51 9.77 4.21 -5.95
N ARG A 52 10.71 3.89 -6.85
CA ARG A 52 10.56 4.09 -8.31
C ARG A 52 9.61 3.07 -8.94
N ALA A 53 8.39 2.99 -8.43
CA ALA A 53 7.45 1.92 -8.73
C ALA A 53 5.99 2.35 -8.67
N PHE A 54 5.13 1.54 -9.29
CA PHE A 54 3.69 1.60 -9.12
C PHE A 54 3.11 0.19 -9.01
N VAL A 55 1.93 0.09 -8.42
CA VAL A 55 1.17 -1.16 -8.29
C VAL A 55 -0.01 -1.16 -9.24
N THR A 56 -0.36 -2.32 -9.79
CA THR A 56 -1.44 -2.41 -10.78
C THR A 56 -2.06 -3.80 -10.89
N SER A 57 -3.33 -3.85 -11.29
CA SER A 57 -4.03 -5.05 -11.80
C SER A 57 -4.24 -5.03 -13.32
N GLY A 58 -3.68 -4.04 -14.03
CA GLY A 58 -3.78 -3.94 -15.48
C GLY A 58 -3.19 -2.65 -16.08
N PRO A 59 -3.65 -1.45 -15.66
CA PRO A 59 -3.19 -0.19 -16.22
C PRO A 59 -1.70 0.07 -15.95
N ILE A 60 -1.00 0.62 -16.93
CA ILE A 60 0.35 1.16 -16.79
C ILE A 60 0.19 2.65 -16.50
N LEU A 61 0.87 3.12 -15.45
CA LEU A 61 0.72 4.48 -14.93
C LEU A 61 2.08 5.15 -14.82
N SER A 62 2.17 6.40 -15.27
CA SER A 62 3.30 7.30 -15.02
C SER A 62 2.83 8.53 -14.25
N LEU A 63 3.77 9.12 -13.51
CA LEU A 63 3.60 10.37 -12.78
C LEU A 63 4.91 11.15 -12.86
N ASP A 64 4.81 12.41 -13.21
CA ASP A 64 5.86 13.40 -13.12
C ASP A 64 5.32 14.64 -12.39
N VAL A 65 6.11 15.17 -11.46
CA VAL A 65 5.82 16.39 -10.73
C VAL A 65 7.00 17.32 -10.93
N SER A 66 6.87 18.26 -11.86
CA SER A 66 7.89 19.26 -12.18
C SER A 66 9.26 18.64 -12.48
N GLY A 67 9.28 17.56 -13.28
CA GLY A 67 10.48 16.82 -13.67
C GLY A 67 10.94 15.76 -12.66
N LYS A 68 10.17 15.52 -11.59
CA LYS A 68 10.45 14.48 -10.58
C LYS A 68 9.53 13.28 -10.74
N GLY A 69 10.11 12.09 -10.79
CA GLY A 69 9.41 10.83 -10.89
C GLY A 69 9.07 10.20 -9.54
N MET A 70 8.34 9.09 -9.60
CA MET A 70 7.93 8.30 -8.43
C MET A 70 9.12 7.97 -7.51
N GLY A 71 8.94 8.18 -6.21
CA GLY A 71 9.96 7.95 -5.19
C GLY A 71 10.93 9.11 -4.98
N GLU A 72 11.00 10.06 -5.91
CA GLU A 72 11.83 11.25 -5.77
C GLU A 72 11.19 12.32 -4.86
N GLU A 73 11.99 13.33 -4.57
CA GLU A 73 11.66 14.45 -3.70
C GLU A 73 11.97 15.78 -4.38
N LEU A 74 11.13 16.78 -4.10
CA LEU A 74 11.27 18.15 -4.53
C LEU A 74 11.22 19.07 -3.30
N GLU A 75 12.20 19.97 -3.19
CA GLU A 75 12.17 21.08 -2.23
C GLU A 75 11.54 22.31 -2.87
N VAL A 76 10.60 22.94 -2.17
CA VAL A 76 9.81 24.08 -2.67
C VAL A 76 9.56 25.10 -1.57
N SER A 77 9.15 26.30 -1.97
CA SER A 77 8.57 27.27 -1.04
C SER A 77 7.06 27.07 -0.93
N LYS A 78 6.47 27.38 0.23
CA LYS A 78 5.01 27.44 0.32
C LYS A 78 4.44 28.50 -0.64
N GLY A 79 3.39 28.14 -1.35
CA GLY A 79 2.77 28.94 -2.41
C GLY A 79 3.33 28.69 -3.81
N ASP A 80 4.41 27.91 -3.94
CA ASP A 80 4.91 27.48 -5.25
C ASP A 80 3.87 26.63 -5.98
N VAL A 81 3.88 26.75 -7.30
CA VAL A 81 3.00 26.01 -8.20
C VAL A 81 3.81 24.95 -8.91
N LEU A 82 3.38 23.70 -8.78
CA LEU A 82 4.01 22.55 -9.44
C LEU A 82 3.17 22.09 -10.62
N GLU A 83 3.83 21.92 -11.77
CA GLU A 83 3.27 21.22 -12.91
C GLU A 83 3.24 19.72 -12.61
N VAL A 84 2.09 19.10 -12.78
CA VAL A 84 1.87 17.67 -12.56
C VAL A 84 1.34 17.06 -13.84
N SER A 85 2.04 16.03 -14.33
CA SER A 85 1.59 15.22 -15.45
C SER A 85 1.45 13.74 -15.09
N ALA A 86 0.40 13.10 -15.59
CA ALA A 86 0.17 11.67 -15.39
C ALA A 86 -0.42 11.03 -16.65
N THR A 87 0.07 9.85 -16.99
CA THR A 87 -0.46 9.06 -18.12
C THR A 87 -0.88 7.68 -17.66
N ALA A 88 -2.09 7.28 -18.02
CA ALA A 88 -2.60 5.93 -17.84
C ALA A 88 -2.81 5.26 -19.20
N ARG A 89 -2.33 4.02 -19.35
CA ARG A 89 -2.56 3.18 -20.52
C ARG A 89 -3.05 1.80 -20.10
N SER A 90 -4.11 1.30 -20.73
CA SER A 90 -4.71 0.02 -20.36
C SER A 90 -5.34 -0.67 -21.57
N ILE A 91 -5.24 -2.00 -21.62
CA ILE A 91 -6.01 -2.82 -22.56
C ILE A 91 -7.47 -3.01 -22.08
N PHE A 92 -7.72 -2.84 -20.78
CA PHE A 92 -9.04 -2.86 -20.15
C PHE A 92 -9.64 -1.45 -20.09
N ASP A 93 -10.95 -1.34 -20.04
CA ASP A 93 -11.66 -0.07 -19.90
C ASP A 93 -11.32 0.58 -18.55
N MET A 94 -11.01 1.87 -18.55
CA MET A 94 -10.79 2.66 -17.33
C MET A 94 -12.02 3.52 -17.06
N ASP A 95 -12.37 3.71 -15.79
CA ASP A 95 -13.43 4.65 -15.39
C ASP A 95 -12.85 6.06 -15.24
N ARG A 96 -11.74 6.18 -14.50
CA ARG A 96 -11.12 7.47 -14.19
C ARG A 96 -9.67 7.35 -13.75
N ILE A 97 -8.95 8.45 -13.90
CA ILE A 97 -7.68 8.72 -13.24
C ILE A 97 -7.88 9.84 -12.22
N GLU A 98 -7.26 9.70 -11.07
CA GLU A 98 -7.31 10.62 -9.94
C GLU A 98 -5.90 11.04 -9.57
N ILE A 99 -5.70 12.34 -9.33
CA ILE A 99 -4.48 12.87 -8.71
C ILE A 99 -4.79 13.09 -7.23
N ILE A 100 -3.91 12.58 -6.38
CA ILE A 100 -4.08 12.53 -4.93
C ILE A 100 -2.94 13.32 -4.29
N GLN A 101 -3.28 14.25 -3.40
CA GLN A 101 -2.32 14.98 -2.57
C GLN A 101 -2.64 14.70 -1.10
N ASN A 102 -1.68 14.17 -0.34
CA ASN A 102 -1.84 13.91 1.10
C ASN A 102 -3.09 13.08 1.48
N GLY A 103 -3.52 12.18 0.60
CA GLY A 103 -4.69 11.31 0.79
C GLY A 103 -6.02 11.91 0.29
N GLU A 104 -6.03 13.17 -0.15
CA GLU A 104 -7.21 13.83 -0.73
C GLU A 104 -7.13 13.83 -2.26
N ILE A 105 -8.27 13.61 -2.93
CA ILE A 105 -8.35 13.67 -4.39
C ILE A 105 -8.41 15.14 -4.80
N VAL A 106 -7.35 15.64 -5.43
CA VAL A 106 -7.24 17.04 -5.88
C VAL A 106 -7.70 17.23 -7.33
N HIS A 107 -7.68 16.16 -8.13
CA HIS A 107 -8.17 16.19 -9.50
C HIS A 107 -8.70 14.84 -9.95
N THR A 108 -9.67 14.83 -10.86
CA THR A 108 -10.22 13.62 -11.46
C THR A 108 -10.52 13.84 -12.93
N VAL A 109 -9.99 12.97 -13.79
CA VAL A 109 -10.35 12.89 -15.21
C VAL A 109 -11.11 11.60 -15.45
N GLN A 110 -12.31 11.72 -16.01
CA GLN A 110 -13.10 10.56 -16.41
C GLN A 110 -12.52 9.96 -17.69
N ALA A 111 -12.16 8.69 -17.64
CA ALA A 111 -11.65 7.95 -18.78
C ALA A 111 -12.79 7.45 -19.68
N SER A 112 -13.98 7.18 -19.13
CA SER A 112 -15.18 6.74 -19.87
C SER A 112 -14.91 5.59 -20.87
N GLY A 113 -14.06 4.63 -20.48
CA GLY A 113 -13.65 3.50 -21.33
C GLY A 113 -12.43 3.76 -22.23
N ALA A 114 -11.83 4.96 -22.18
CA ALA A 114 -10.61 5.25 -22.91
C ALA A 114 -9.46 4.30 -22.52
N LYS A 115 -8.63 3.95 -23.51
CA LYS A 115 -7.45 3.08 -23.35
C LYS A 115 -6.19 3.86 -22.98
N THR A 116 -6.18 5.16 -23.26
CA THR A 116 -5.14 6.11 -22.88
C THR A 116 -5.81 7.33 -22.28
N VAL A 117 -5.31 7.80 -21.14
CA VAL A 117 -5.73 9.06 -20.52
C VAL A 117 -4.48 9.81 -20.11
N GLU A 118 -4.45 11.10 -20.39
CA GLU A 118 -3.39 12.02 -20.03
C GLU A 118 -3.99 13.14 -19.17
N VAL A 119 -3.23 13.57 -18.17
CA VAL A 119 -3.63 14.60 -17.22
C VAL A 119 -2.45 15.55 -17.09
N ASP A 120 -2.72 16.83 -17.25
CA ASP A 120 -1.78 17.92 -16.98
C ASP A 120 -2.50 18.96 -16.12
N LEU A 121 -1.92 19.33 -14.99
CA LEU A 121 -2.48 20.34 -14.10
C LEU A 121 -1.40 21.03 -13.26
N ASP A 122 -1.77 22.20 -12.75
CA ASP A 122 -0.98 22.96 -11.80
C ASP A 122 -1.52 22.79 -10.38
N ILE A 123 -0.65 22.50 -9.42
CA ILE A 123 -0.99 22.35 -8.00
C ILE A 123 -0.17 23.33 -7.16
N THR A 124 -0.85 24.19 -6.40
CA THR A 124 -0.21 25.05 -5.40
C THR A 124 0.13 24.26 -4.13
N ILE A 125 1.35 24.42 -3.63
CA ILE A 125 1.85 23.71 -2.44
C ILE A 125 1.79 24.59 -1.20
N GLU A 126 0.89 24.26 -0.28
CA GLU A 126 0.73 25.01 0.98
C GLU A 126 1.47 24.36 2.16
N SER A 127 1.89 23.11 2.02
CA SER A 127 2.56 22.33 3.06
C SER A 127 3.27 21.13 2.47
N SER A 128 4.31 20.65 3.17
CA SER A 128 4.99 19.40 2.83
C SER A 128 4.02 18.24 2.74
N GLY A 129 4.27 17.36 1.78
CA GLY A 129 3.38 16.26 1.48
C GLY A 129 3.89 15.35 0.39
N TRP A 130 2.93 14.73 -0.29
CA TRP A 130 3.20 13.87 -1.42
C TRP A 130 2.05 13.94 -2.43
N ILE A 131 2.40 13.66 -3.69
CA ILE A 131 1.47 13.59 -4.82
C ILE A 131 1.56 12.20 -5.44
N ALA A 132 0.42 11.57 -5.72
CA ALA A 132 0.34 10.29 -6.41
C ALA A 132 -0.79 10.28 -7.44
N ALA A 133 -0.73 9.36 -8.40
CA ALA A 133 -1.82 9.11 -9.33
C ALA A 133 -2.47 7.74 -9.06
N ARG A 134 -3.78 7.65 -9.24
CA ARG A 134 -4.58 6.43 -9.12
C ARG A 134 -5.49 6.24 -10.32
N VAL A 135 -5.59 5.01 -10.81
CA VAL A 135 -6.58 4.60 -11.82
C VAL A 135 -7.59 3.67 -11.18
N LEU A 136 -8.86 3.88 -11.52
CA LEU A 136 -9.96 2.98 -11.18
C LEU A 136 -10.73 2.61 -12.45
N GLY A 137 -11.23 1.39 -12.49
CA GLY A 137 -12.10 0.91 -13.56
C GLY A 137 -12.98 -0.25 -13.12
N PRO A 138 -13.94 -0.65 -13.97
CA PRO A 138 -14.94 -1.63 -13.60
C PRO A 138 -14.36 -3.04 -13.60
N THR A 139 -15.08 -3.97 -12.97
CA THR A 139 -14.81 -5.41 -13.12
C THR A 139 -14.95 -5.80 -14.59
N GLN A 140 -13.94 -6.48 -15.15
CA GLN A 140 -13.93 -6.89 -16.54
C GLN A 140 -13.40 -8.32 -16.68
N HIS A 141 -14.00 -9.07 -17.60
CA HIS A 141 -13.51 -10.40 -17.92
C HIS A 141 -12.05 -10.33 -18.37
N GLY A 142 -11.20 -11.17 -17.80
CA GLY A 142 -9.77 -11.25 -18.14
C GLY A 142 -8.87 -10.35 -17.30
N ALA A 143 -9.40 -9.34 -16.60
CA ALA A 143 -8.63 -8.57 -15.60
C ALA A 143 -8.37 -9.41 -14.33
N MET A 144 -9.23 -10.41 -14.07
CA MET A 144 -9.10 -11.39 -12.98
C MET A 144 -9.02 -10.79 -11.56
N ASP A 145 -9.48 -9.55 -11.41
CA ASP A 145 -9.65 -8.86 -10.15
C ASP A 145 -11.10 -8.36 -10.02
N SER A 146 -11.49 -8.02 -8.79
CA SER A 146 -12.77 -7.42 -8.45
C SER A 146 -12.99 -6.05 -9.07
N TYR A 147 -11.93 -5.30 -9.38
CA TYR A 147 -11.97 -4.04 -10.12
C TYR A 147 -10.60 -3.75 -10.73
N LEU A 148 -10.57 -2.88 -11.75
CA LEU A 148 -9.32 -2.45 -12.36
C LEU A 148 -8.68 -1.37 -11.46
N PHE A 149 -7.40 -1.53 -11.16
CA PHE A 149 -6.69 -0.64 -10.24
C PHE A 149 -5.25 -0.40 -10.70
N ALA A 150 -4.79 0.84 -10.56
CA ALA A 150 -3.37 1.14 -10.50
C ALA A 150 -3.12 2.31 -9.56
N HIS A 151 -1.96 2.34 -8.90
CA HIS A 151 -1.56 3.44 -8.02
C HIS A 151 -0.06 3.62 -8.06
N THR A 152 0.41 4.85 -8.27
CA THR A 152 1.85 5.15 -8.23
C THR A 152 2.37 5.18 -6.80
N ASN A 153 3.66 4.93 -6.61
CA ASN A 153 4.32 5.52 -5.46
C ASN A 153 4.31 7.05 -5.59
N PRO A 154 4.38 7.76 -4.46
CA PRO A 154 4.33 9.20 -4.47
C PRO A 154 5.59 9.84 -5.05
N VAL A 155 5.45 11.07 -5.52
CA VAL A 155 6.53 12.07 -5.48
C VAL A 155 6.38 12.87 -4.19
N TYR A 156 7.47 13.03 -3.45
CA TYR A 156 7.48 13.79 -2.19
C TYR A 156 7.76 15.27 -2.46
N VAL A 157 7.07 16.15 -1.73
CA VAL A 157 7.21 17.59 -1.84
C VAL A 157 7.48 18.15 -0.43
N ILE A 158 8.64 18.74 -0.22
CA ILE A 158 9.05 19.33 1.05
C ILE A 158 9.01 20.85 0.93
N ALA A 159 8.02 21.46 1.58
CA ALA A 159 7.80 22.89 1.57
C ALA A 159 8.51 23.55 2.76
N ASP A 160 9.33 24.56 2.50
CA ASP A 160 10.08 25.33 3.52
C ASP A 160 10.87 24.45 4.52
N GLU A 161 11.44 23.34 4.04
CA GLU A 161 12.17 22.35 4.87
C GLU A 161 11.32 21.71 6.01
N GLU A 162 10.00 21.90 6.00
CA GLU A 162 9.13 21.35 7.04
C GLU A 162 8.87 19.84 6.80
N PRO A 163 8.86 19.01 7.85
CA PRO A 163 8.59 17.59 7.68
C PRO A 163 7.13 17.34 7.28
N ILE A 164 6.90 16.26 6.52
CA ILE A 164 5.55 15.77 6.26
C ILE A 164 4.98 15.22 7.57
N GLN A 165 3.96 15.88 8.11
CA GLN A 165 3.35 15.49 9.38
C GLN A 165 1.83 15.72 9.32
N SER A 166 1.08 14.86 10.01
CA SER A 166 -0.37 14.96 10.09
C SER A 166 -0.85 14.55 11.46
N ARG A 167 -1.35 15.52 12.23
CA ARG A 167 -1.84 15.29 13.59
C ARG A 167 -2.99 14.28 13.60
N SER A 168 -3.92 14.37 12.65
CA SER A 168 -5.08 13.47 12.57
C SER A 168 -4.65 12.04 12.23
N ASP A 169 -3.70 11.86 11.32
CA ASP A 169 -3.25 10.54 10.90
C ASP A 169 -2.34 9.89 11.95
N ALA A 170 -1.48 10.68 12.60
CA ALA A 170 -0.73 10.21 13.76
C ALA A 170 -1.68 9.75 14.89
N ALA A 171 -2.73 10.52 15.18
CA ALA A 171 -3.75 10.14 16.16
C ALA A 171 -4.56 8.91 15.73
N PHE A 172 -4.77 8.70 14.43
CA PHE A 172 -5.34 7.46 13.90
C PHE A 172 -4.43 6.27 14.22
N PHE A 173 -3.14 6.35 13.91
CA PHE A 173 -2.21 5.25 14.19
C PHE A 173 -2.02 4.97 15.67
N VAL A 174 -1.98 5.98 16.54
CA VAL A 174 -1.94 5.75 18.00
C VAL A 174 -3.13 4.91 18.45
N ARG A 175 -4.36 5.27 18.07
CA ARG A 175 -5.55 4.48 18.45
C ARG A 175 -5.52 3.08 17.85
N TRP A 176 -5.18 2.97 16.57
CA TRP A 176 -5.14 1.68 15.88
C TRP A 176 -4.11 0.74 16.50
N ILE A 177 -2.94 1.26 16.89
CA ILE A 177 -1.92 0.48 17.60
C ILE A 177 -2.40 0.09 19.01
N ASP A 178 -3.05 1.00 19.75
CA ASP A 178 -3.61 0.69 21.06
C ASP A 178 -4.64 -0.46 20.98
N GLU A 179 -5.59 -0.38 20.03
CA GLU A 179 -6.57 -1.43 19.77
C GLU A 179 -5.90 -2.76 19.38
N THR A 180 -4.87 -2.70 18.53
CA THR A 180 -4.13 -3.90 18.09
C THR A 180 -3.36 -4.57 19.24
N ILE A 181 -2.74 -3.77 20.12
CA ILE A 181 -2.05 -4.28 21.32
C ILE A 181 -3.05 -4.96 22.26
N ASP A 182 -4.22 -4.36 22.47
CA ASP A 182 -5.27 -4.94 23.31
C ASP A 182 -5.76 -6.29 22.75
N ASP A 183 -6.00 -6.36 21.44
CA ASP A 183 -6.35 -7.61 20.76
C ASP A 183 -5.25 -8.67 20.92
N MET A 184 -3.98 -8.31 20.70
CA MET A 184 -2.85 -9.24 20.87
C MET A 184 -2.75 -9.74 22.30
N ARG A 185 -2.93 -8.86 23.29
CA ARG A 185 -2.93 -9.23 24.72
C ARG A 185 -4.03 -10.24 25.04
N GLY A 186 -5.22 -10.08 24.46
CA GLY A 186 -6.34 -11.02 24.61
C GLY A 186 -6.23 -12.33 23.83
N MET A 187 -5.26 -12.48 22.92
CA MET A 187 -5.07 -13.71 22.14
C MET A 187 -4.34 -14.80 22.94
N ASP A 188 -4.90 -16.01 22.92
CA ASP A 188 -4.31 -17.23 23.50
C ASP A 188 -3.59 -18.12 22.46
N ARG A 189 -3.48 -17.67 21.21
CA ARG A 189 -2.87 -18.42 20.09
C ARG A 189 -1.35 -18.26 19.95
N TRP A 190 -0.66 -17.92 21.03
CA TRP A 190 0.79 -17.71 21.03
C TRP A 190 1.49 -18.92 21.64
N ASP A 191 2.35 -19.56 20.86
CA ASP A 191 3.14 -20.71 21.33
C ASP A 191 4.21 -20.31 22.36
N ASP A 192 4.78 -19.11 22.20
CA ASP A 192 5.79 -18.54 23.10
C ASP A 192 5.34 -17.18 23.65
N PRO A 193 5.09 -17.06 24.98
CA PRO A 193 4.78 -15.79 25.63
C PRO A 193 5.86 -14.72 25.47
N ALA A 194 7.14 -15.10 25.36
CA ALA A 194 8.23 -14.13 25.19
C ALA A 194 8.19 -13.51 23.79
N HIS A 195 7.92 -14.31 22.75
CA HIS A 195 7.71 -13.83 21.40
C HIS A 195 6.50 -12.88 21.32
N LYS A 196 5.39 -13.19 22.00
CA LYS A 196 4.22 -12.29 22.11
C LYS A 196 4.63 -10.91 22.64
N GLU A 197 5.40 -10.87 23.71
CA GLU A 197 5.87 -9.62 24.32
C GLU A 197 6.83 -8.86 23.39
N GLN A 198 7.70 -9.55 22.65
CA GLN A 198 8.57 -8.93 21.66
C GLN A 198 7.79 -8.23 20.54
N VAL A 199 6.72 -8.87 20.04
CA VAL A 199 5.85 -8.26 19.04
C VAL A 199 5.15 -7.04 19.63
N ILE A 200 4.55 -7.14 20.81
CA ILE A 200 3.89 -6.01 21.49
C ILE A 200 4.86 -4.83 21.67
N SER A 201 6.09 -5.09 22.13
CA SER A 201 7.13 -4.07 22.30
C SER A 201 7.46 -3.33 20.99
N THR A 202 7.38 -4.01 19.85
CA THR A 202 7.58 -3.40 18.52
C THR A 202 6.43 -2.44 18.18
N PHE A 203 5.19 -2.83 18.48
CA PHE A 203 4.03 -1.94 18.33
C PHE A 203 4.11 -0.73 19.26
N GLU A 204 4.53 -0.91 20.51
CA GLU A 204 4.74 0.19 21.46
C GLU A 204 5.83 1.17 21.01
N GLN A 205 6.89 0.69 20.35
CA GLN A 205 7.89 1.56 19.73
C GLN A 205 7.26 2.42 18.62
N GLY A 206 6.51 1.82 17.70
CA GLY A 206 5.79 2.55 16.65
C GLY A 206 4.80 3.57 17.22
N ARG A 207 4.04 3.18 18.26
CA ARG A 207 3.11 4.07 18.97
C ARG A 207 3.79 5.34 19.47
N ARG A 208 4.99 5.23 20.06
CA ARG A 208 5.74 6.38 20.57
C ARG A 208 6.13 7.37 19.47
N LEU A 209 6.44 6.89 18.27
CA LEU A 209 6.78 7.76 17.13
C LEU A 209 5.59 8.65 16.75
N TYR A 210 4.40 8.07 16.61
CA TYR A 210 3.20 8.83 16.27
C TYR A 210 2.75 9.74 17.41
N GLN A 211 2.87 9.29 18.66
CA GLN A 211 2.56 10.12 19.83
C GLN A 211 3.48 11.36 19.92
N ALA A 212 4.77 11.20 19.67
CA ALA A 212 5.72 12.31 19.65
C ALA A 212 5.38 13.36 18.57
N GLN A 213 4.97 12.92 17.38
CA GLN A 213 4.52 13.82 16.32
C GLN A 213 3.29 14.64 16.74
N ILE A 214 2.32 14.05 17.45
CA ILE A 214 1.15 14.77 17.98
C ILE A 214 1.60 15.84 18.98
N GLU A 215 2.49 15.50 19.90
CA GLU A 215 2.99 16.40 20.95
C GLU A 215 3.84 17.55 20.39
N GLU A 216 4.57 17.31 19.30
CA GLU A 216 5.30 18.34 18.57
C GLU A 216 4.35 19.34 17.90
N LEU A 217 3.36 18.84 17.14
CA LEU A 217 2.37 19.67 16.46
C LEU A 217 1.47 20.46 17.43
N ASP A 218 1.11 19.86 18.57
CA ASP A 218 0.31 20.54 19.60
C ASP A 218 1.12 21.66 20.30
N ARG A 219 2.46 21.55 20.38
CA ARG A 219 3.34 22.60 20.91
C ARG A 219 3.53 23.75 19.93
N SER A 220 3.62 23.47 18.63
CA SER A 220 3.81 24.50 17.59
C SER A 220 2.55 25.32 17.31
N GLN A 221 1.35 24.87 17.74
CA GLN A 221 0.09 25.61 17.61
C GLN A 221 -0.65 25.83 18.96
N PRO A 222 -0.19 26.74 19.83
CA PRO A 222 -0.78 26.92 21.17
C PRO A 222 -2.26 27.34 21.17
N GLY A 223 -2.73 28.02 20.12
CA GLY A 223 -4.06 28.64 20.06
C GLY A 223 -5.23 27.77 19.57
N SER A 224 -4.97 26.60 18.97
CA SER A 224 -6.01 25.72 18.42
C SER A 224 -6.46 24.61 19.41
N SER A 225 -5.62 24.32 20.41
CA SER A 225 -5.78 23.23 21.40
C SER A 225 -7.10 23.31 22.19
N ALA A 226 -7.60 24.52 22.50
CA ALA A 226 -8.83 24.74 23.25
C ALA A 226 -10.14 24.47 22.46
N ARG A 227 -10.06 24.40 21.12
CA ARG A 227 -11.19 24.01 20.25
C ARG A 227 -11.09 22.55 19.80
N ALA A 228 -9.89 22.06 19.48
CA ALA A 228 -9.69 20.66 19.06
C ALA A 228 -9.99 19.64 20.18
N SER A 229 -9.63 19.96 21.44
CA SER A 229 -9.95 19.10 22.60
C SER A 229 -11.46 18.88 22.80
N ARG A 230 -12.30 19.85 22.39
CA ARG A 230 -13.77 19.74 22.49
C ARG A 230 -14.40 18.88 21.38
N TYR A 231 -13.80 18.85 20.19
CA TYR A 231 -14.29 18.01 19.09
C TYR A 231 -13.94 16.54 19.31
N TYR A 232 -12.70 16.25 19.75
CA TYR A 232 -12.23 14.89 20.00
C TYR A 232 -12.92 14.22 21.21
N ARG A 233 -13.20 14.97 22.29
CA ARG A 233 -13.99 14.44 23.41
C ARG A 233 -15.44 14.11 23.04
N ARG A 234 -15.97 14.70 21.97
CA ARG A 234 -17.37 14.51 21.53
C ARG A 234 -17.53 13.35 20.55
N SER A 235 -16.52 13.07 19.70
CA SER A 235 -16.52 11.90 18.80
C SER A 235 -16.36 10.57 19.55
N ASN A 236 -15.53 10.53 20.61
CA ASN A 236 -15.38 9.33 21.46
C ASN A 236 -16.64 8.93 22.24
N ARG A 237 -17.64 9.80 22.37
CA ARG A 237 -18.96 9.43 22.93
C ARG A 237 -19.90 8.79 21.90
N LYS A 238 -19.62 8.90 20.59
CA LYS A 238 -20.48 8.37 19.52
C LYS A 238 -19.93 7.12 18.82
N GLY A 239 -18.68 6.72 19.10
CA GLY A 239 -18.07 5.49 18.56
C GLY A 239 -18.68 4.17 19.05
N SER A 240 -19.62 4.19 19.99
CA SER A 240 -20.31 2.99 20.53
C SER A 240 -21.25 2.28 19.53
N TRP A 241 -21.44 2.80 18.32
CA TRP A 241 -22.40 2.24 17.35
C TRP A 241 -21.81 1.27 16.32
N PHE A 242 -20.49 1.23 16.13
CA PHE A 242 -19.86 0.33 15.15
C PHE A 242 -19.57 -1.08 15.69
N ASN A 243 -19.75 -1.33 16.99
CA ASN A 243 -19.41 -2.60 17.63
C ASN A 243 -20.61 -3.55 17.80
N ARG A 244 -21.58 -3.53 16.87
CA ARG A 244 -22.77 -4.41 16.92
C ARG A 244 -23.12 -5.11 15.60
N ALA A 245 -22.29 -4.98 14.56
CA ALA A 245 -22.52 -5.58 13.24
C ALA A 245 -21.59 -6.77 12.90
N SER A 246 -20.84 -7.30 13.87
CA SER A 246 -20.04 -8.52 13.73
C SER A 246 -20.48 -9.59 14.72
N GLN A 247 -21.77 -9.92 14.73
CA GLN A 247 -22.20 -11.21 15.26
C GLN A 247 -22.14 -12.27 14.16
N ASP A 248 -21.04 -13.02 14.19
CA ASP A 248 -20.92 -14.46 13.88
C ASP A 248 -21.85 -15.04 12.80
N PRO A 249 -21.41 -15.16 11.53
CA PRO A 249 -22.10 -15.96 10.52
C PRO A 249 -21.76 -17.46 10.58
N PHE A 250 -20.93 -17.95 11.51
CA PHE A 250 -20.43 -19.33 11.51
C PHE A 250 -21.09 -20.26 12.53
N ARG A 251 -22.18 -19.83 13.17
CA ARG A 251 -22.98 -20.65 14.09
C ARG A 251 -24.18 -21.36 13.44
N SER A 252 -24.02 -21.94 12.26
CA SER A 252 -25.04 -22.85 11.71
C SER A 252 -24.52 -23.82 10.65
N PHE A 253 -23.45 -24.58 10.94
CA PHE A 253 -23.12 -25.78 10.18
C PHE A 253 -22.56 -26.87 11.09
N ASN A 254 -23.41 -27.41 11.95
CA ASN A 254 -23.12 -28.66 12.64
C ASN A 254 -24.42 -29.46 12.78
N ARG A 255 -24.71 -30.30 11.77
CA ARG A 255 -25.56 -31.49 11.84
C ARG A 255 -25.67 -32.11 10.45
N LEU A 256 -24.78 -33.03 10.11
CA LEU A 256 -25.12 -34.22 9.30
C LEU A 256 -24.08 -35.32 9.59
N PRO A 257 -24.48 -36.55 9.95
CA PRO A 257 -23.56 -37.65 10.23
C PRO A 257 -23.27 -38.49 8.99
N GLY A 258 -22.03 -38.95 8.88
CA GLY A 258 -21.65 -40.12 8.11
C GLY A 258 -20.87 -39.84 6.84
N LEU A 259 -19.54 -40.00 6.92
CA LEU A 259 -18.75 -40.63 5.84
C LEU A 259 -17.39 -41.10 6.38
N ARG A 260 -17.05 -42.33 6.01
CA ARG A 260 -15.95 -43.14 6.54
C ARG A 260 -14.57 -42.63 6.10
N ARG A 261 -13.58 -42.79 6.98
CA ARG A 261 -12.15 -42.66 6.72
C ARG A 261 -11.68 -43.61 5.60
N SER A 262 -10.86 -43.11 4.68
CA SER A 262 -9.98 -43.91 3.81
C SER A 262 -8.53 -43.41 3.90
N ARG A 263 -7.60 -44.35 3.67
CA ARG A 263 -6.15 -44.37 3.97
C ARG A 263 -5.28 -43.57 2.97
N PRO A 264 -4.01 -43.25 3.31
CA PRO A 264 -3.20 -42.27 2.59
C PRO A 264 -2.58 -42.81 1.30
N LEU A 265 -2.48 -41.95 0.27
CA LEU A 265 -1.71 -42.20 -0.95
C LEU A 265 -0.33 -41.55 -0.88
N SER A 266 0.63 -42.22 -1.52
CA SER A 266 2.08 -42.03 -1.38
C SER A 266 2.64 -40.81 -2.12
N ARG A 267 3.80 -40.35 -1.63
CA ARG A 267 4.66 -39.33 -2.22
C ARG A 267 5.21 -39.78 -3.58
N SER A 268 5.19 -38.92 -4.60
CA SER A 268 6.38 -38.62 -5.43
C SER A 268 6.15 -37.52 -6.49
N ARG A 269 7.25 -36.82 -6.77
CA ARG A 269 7.58 -35.93 -7.92
C ARG A 269 7.24 -34.44 -7.80
N PHE A 270 8.22 -33.68 -7.30
CA PHE A 270 8.40 -32.26 -7.61
C PHE A 270 9.03 -32.09 -9.00
N ARG A 271 8.52 -31.16 -9.80
CA ARG A 271 9.24 -30.53 -10.92
C ARG A 271 9.30 -29.02 -10.66
N LYS A 272 10.46 -28.41 -10.91
CA LYS A 272 10.65 -26.96 -10.92
C LYS A 272 9.69 -26.32 -11.93
N VAL A 273 8.99 -25.26 -11.54
CA VAL A 273 8.24 -24.37 -12.45
C VAL A 273 9.02 -23.06 -12.56
N GLY A 274 9.31 -22.67 -13.81
CA GLY A 274 10.07 -21.47 -14.14
C GLY A 274 9.20 -20.22 -14.30
N ILE A 275 9.86 -19.07 -14.29
CA ILE A 275 9.33 -17.73 -14.58
C ILE A 275 8.82 -17.70 -16.03
N VAL A 276 7.63 -17.15 -16.27
CA VAL A 276 7.06 -16.97 -17.62
C VAL A 276 7.26 -15.52 -18.06
N PHE A 277 7.90 -15.33 -19.21
CA PHE A 277 8.14 -14.03 -19.84
C PHE A 277 7.14 -13.81 -20.98
N GLY A 278 6.56 -12.61 -21.07
CA GLY A 278 5.82 -12.14 -22.23
C GLY A 278 6.54 -10.96 -22.87
N VAL A 279 6.84 -11.05 -24.17
CA VAL A 279 7.39 -9.96 -24.99
C VAL A 279 6.23 -9.34 -25.77
N PHE A 280 6.06 -8.02 -25.69
CA PHE A 280 5.09 -7.26 -26.50
C PHE A 280 5.84 -6.40 -27.54
N PRO A 281 5.32 -6.25 -28.77
CA PRO A 281 5.97 -5.45 -29.82
C PRO A 281 5.80 -3.94 -29.60
N GLU A 282 6.84 -3.19 -30.01
CA GLU A 282 7.04 -1.73 -29.89
C GLU A 282 5.85 -0.90 -30.39
N SER A 283 5.38 0.14 -29.70
CA SER A 283 6.08 1.38 -29.38
C SER A 283 5.35 2.12 -28.26
N SER A 284 6.12 2.88 -27.44
CA SER A 284 5.68 3.83 -26.39
C SER A 284 5.64 3.38 -24.92
N VAL A 285 6.10 2.18 -24.55
CA VAL A 285 6.46 1.86 -23.15
C VAL A 285 7.71 0.97 -23.17
N ARG A 286 8.86 1.52 -22.77
CA ARG A 286 10.12 0.77 -22.73
C ARG A 286 10.47 0.43 -21.27
N HIS A 287 10.44 -0.88 -21.01
CA HIS A 287 11.01 -1.64 -19.88
C HIS A 287 10.31 -1.52 -18.53
N LEU A 288 9.70 -2.64 -18.13
CA LEU A 288 8.78 -2.73 -17.00
C LEU A 288 8.86 -4.17 -16.42
N VAL A 289 9.42 -4.32 -15.22
CA VAL A 289 9.66 -5.64 -14.59
C VAL A 289 8.50 -6.05 -13.69
N VAL A 290 7.87 -7.20 -13.96
CA VAL A 290 6.72 -7.74 -13.21
C VAL A 290 7.19 -8.60 -12.04
N GLN A 291 6.77 -8.29 -10.81
CA GLN A 291 6.81 -9.25 -9.70
C GLN A 291 5.47 -10.00 -9.60
N SER A 292 5.52 -11.33 -9.60
CA SER A 292 4.44 -12.20 -9.11
C SER A 292 5.04 -13.24 -8.15
N SER A 293 4.53 -13.31 -6.93
CA SER A 293 5.01 -14.25 -5.91
C SER A 293 4.05 -15.44 -5.82
N VAL A 294 4.60 -16.65 -5.91
CA VAL A 294 3.91 -17.92 -5.66
C VAL A 294 4.54 -18.53 -4.41
N PHE A 295 3.79 -18.64 -3.32
CA PHE A 295 4.24 -19.36 -2.13
C PHE A 295 3.69 -20.79 -2.14
N LEU A 296 4.60 -21.76 -1.99
CA LEU A 296 4.27 -23.16 -1.71
C LEU A 296 5.00 -23.55 -0.43
N ASP A 297 4.22 -23.82 0.62
CA ASP A 297 4.57 -24.43 1.91
C ASP A 297 5.29 -23.55 2.97
N TRP A 298 4.74 -23.56 4.19
CA TRP A 298 5.07 -22.70 5.33
C TRP A 298 5.87 -23.52 6.37
N ARG A 299 7.11 -23.90 6.05
CA ARG A 299 8.06 -24.47 7.01
C ARG A 299 9.52 -24.20 6.61
N GLN A 300 9.97 -22.96 6.74
CA GLN A 300 11.39 -22.68 7.05
C GLN A 300 11.50 -21.42 7.90
N GLU A 301 12.13 -21.55 9.06
CA GLU A 301 12.58 -20.43 9.90
C GLU A 301 13.70 -19.68 9.15
N VAL A 302 13.49 -18.40 8.90
CA VAL A 302 14.53 -17.50 8.41
C VAL A 302 14.86 -16.52 9.53
N HIS A 303 16.04 -16.69 10.13
CA HIS A 303 16.59 -15.73 11.08
C HIS A 303 17.09 -14.49 10.32
N ILE A 304 16.34 -13.39 10.41
CA ILE A 304 16.80 -12.07 9.93
C ILE A 304 17.62 -11.43 11.06
N ARG A 305 18.93 -11.28 10.85
CA ARG A 305 19.79 -10.41 11.69
C ARG A 305 19.79 -9.01 11.09
N VAL A 306 19.17 -8.06 11.80
CA VAL A 306 19.32 -6.62 11.52
C VAL A 306 20.64 -6.16 12.13
N ARG A 307 21.54 -5.63 11.30
CA ARG A 307 22.75 -4.92 11.74
C ARG A 307 22.42 -3.44 11.73
N LEU A 308 22.48 -2.80 12.89
CA LEU A 308 22.42 -1.34 13.02
C LEU A 308 23.86 -0.84 13.10
N ASP A 309 24.35 -0.21 12.05
CA ASP A 309 25.59 0.56 12.14
C ASP A 309 25.25 1.93 12.74
N LYS A 310 25.99 2.30 13.79
CA LYS A 310 25.87 3.61 14.45
C LYS A 310 26.59 4.66 13.61
N VAL A 311 25.96 5.84 13.54
CA VAL A 311 26.55 7.12 13.08
C VAL A 311 27.85 7.42 13.83
#